data_AF-A0A7K4J8N0-F1
#
_entry.id   AF-A0A7K4J8N0-F1
#
_cell.length_a   1.000
_cell.length_b   1.000
_cell.length_c   1.000
_cell.angle_alpha   90.00
_cell.angle_beta   90.00
_cell.angle_gamma   90.00
#
_symmetry.space_group_name_H-M   'P 1'
#
loop_
_entity.id
_entity.type
_entity.pdbx_description
1 polymer ?
#
loop_
_entity_poly.entity_id
_entity_poly.type
_entity_poly.pdbx_seq_one_letter_code
_entity_poly.pdbx_strand_id
1 'polypeptide(L)'
;PGFSVSQVPVAEGKSVQQTVEILTRKLELLGAEKQGTFCVDCETYHTAASTISNQGQTGKLMYVMHNSEYPLSCFALFENGPCLIADTNFDILMVKLKGFFQNAKANKIESRGTRYQYCDFLVKVGTVTMGPSVRGISVEV
;
A
#
# COMPACT_ATOMS: atom_id res chain seq x y z
N PRO A 1 9.83 10.73 -16.47
CA PRO A 1 10.10 10.23 -15.10
C PRO A 1 9.21 9.02 -14.80
N GLY A 2 9.78 7.82 -14.86
CA GLY A 2 9.04 6.59 -14.56
C GLY A 2 9.09 6.33 -13.06
N PHE A 3 7.92 6.27 -12.42
CA PHE A 3 7.80 5.76 -11.06
C PHE A 3 7.81 4.23 -11.14
N SER A 4 8.62 3.57 -10.31
CA SER A 4 8.67 2.11 -10.26
C SER A 4 8.45 1.62 -8.84
N VAL A 5 7.63 0.58 -8.69
CA VAL A 5 7.44 -0.14 -7.43
C VAL A 5 7.80 -1.59 -7.69
N SER A 6 8.69 -2.13 -6.87
CA SER A 6 9.18 -3.51 -7.00
C SER A 6 9.11 -4.23 -5.67
N GLN A 7 8.74 -5.52 -5.71
CA GLN A 7 8.91 -6.40 -4.56
C GLN A 7 10.36 -6.88 -4.50
N VAL A 8 10.94 -6.88 -3.31
CA VAL A 8 12.31 -7.36 -3.10
C VAL A 8 12.26 -8.71 -2.38
N PRO A 9 12.92 -9.75 -2.92
CA PRO A 9 13.02 -11.03 -2.25
C PRO A 9 13.82 -10.91 -0.95
N VAL A 10 13.43 -11.70 0.05
CA VAL A 10 14.19 -11.81 1.29
C VAL A 10 15.54 -12.46 0.99
N ALA A 11 16.62 -11.90 1.51
CA ALA A 11 17.95 -12.46 1.31
C ALA A 11 18.07 -13.85 1.96
N GLU A 12 18.82 -14.75 1.33
CA GLU A 12 18.97 -16.12 1.80
C GLU A 12 19.50 -16.16 3.25
N GLY A 13 18.83 -16.95 4.10
CA GLY A 13 19.16 -17.06 5.52
C GLY A 13 18.91 -15.80 6.35
N LYS A 14 18.17 -14.81 5.83
CA LYS A 14 17.84 -13.57 6.54
C LYS A 14 16.34 -13.46 6.82
N SER A 15 15.99 -12.67 7.84
CA SER A 15 14.62 -12.19 8.02
C SER A 15 14.31 -11.02 7.09
N VAL A 16 13.02 -10.67 6.96
CA VAL A 16 12.58 -9.47 6.24
C VAL A 16 13.26 -8.23 6.81
N GLN A 17 13.28 -8.08 8.14
CA GLN A 17 13.87 -6.94 8.81
C GLN A 17 15.38 -6.83 8.57
N GLN A 18 16.10 -7.95 8.64
CA GLN A 18 17.53 -7.98 8.30
C GLN A 18 17.78 -7.62 6.83
N THR A 19 16.91 -8.06 5.91
CA THR A 19 17.02 -7.69 4.49
C THR A 19 16.77 -6.21 4.28
N VAL A 20 15.76 -5.62 4.95
CA VAL A 20 15.50 -4.18 4.93
C VAL A 20 16.72 -3.40 5.43
N GLU A 21 17.31 -3.79 6.56
CA GLU A 21 18.52 -3.16 7.10
C GLU A 21 19.71 -3.23 6.13
N ILE A 22 19.88 -4.36 5.43
CA ILE A 22 20.92 -4.49 4.39
C ILE A 22 20.66 -3.51 3.25
N LEU A 23 19.41 -3.35 2.79
CA LEU A 23 19.07 -2.44 1.70
C LEU A 23 19.27 -0.97 2.11
N THR A 24 18.80 -0.57 3.29
CA THR A 24 18.95 0.79 3.80
C THR A 24 20.43 1.15 3.99
N ARG A 25 21.22 0.23 4.55
CA ARG A 25 22.67 0.43 4.69
C ARG A 25 23.38 0.55 3.35
N LYS A 26 22.97 -0.23 2.34
CA LYS A 26 23.52 -0.10 0.98
C LYS A 26 23.21 1.27 0.37
N LEU A 27 21.98 1.77 0.54
CA LEU A 27 21.61 3.12 0.08
C LEU A 27 22.48 4.19 0.75
N GLU A 28 22.66 4.11 2.07
CA GLU A 28 23.49 5.05 2.83
C GLU A 28 24.96 4.99 2.39
N LEU A 29 25.51 3.79 2.14
CA LEU A 29 26.88 3.62 1.61
C LEU A 29 27.06 4.17 0.20
N LEU A 30 25.99 4.20 -0.61
CA LEU A 30 25.99 4.83 -1.92
C LEU A 30 25.87 6.37 -1.83
N GLY A 31 25.66 6.92 -0.62
CA GLY A 31 25.51 8.35 -0.40
C GLY A 31 24.05 8.83 -0.44
N ALA A 32 23.07 7.93 -0.35
CA ALA A 32 21.68 8.31 -0.19
C ALA A 32 21.44 8.91 1.20
N GLU A 33 20.72 10.02 1.26
CA GLU A 33 20.39 10.72 2.50
C GLU A 33 18.99 10.34 2.98
N LYS A 34 18.85 10.02 4.27
CA LYS A 34 17.55 9.74 4.88
C LYS A 34 16.74 11.03 4.97
N GLN A 35 15.54 11.02 4.37
CA GLN A 35 14.65 12.18 4.30
C GLN A 35 13.39 12.04 5.17
N GLY A 36 13.14 10.87 5.76
CA GLY A 36 12.00 10.64 6.65
C GLY A 36 11.47 9.23 6.60
N THR A 37 10.20 9.07 6.97
CA THR A 37 9.47 7.81 6.91
C THR A 37 8.18 7.99 6.12
N PHE A 38 7.64 6.89 5.63
CA PHE A 38 6.34 6.86 4.96
C PHE A 38 5.51 5.70 5.48
N CYS A 39 4.20 5.83 5.32
CA CYS A 39 3.23 4.79 5.59
C CYS A 39 2.13 4.86 4.52
N VAL A 40 1.87 3.74 3.86
CA VAL A 40 0.70 3.56 3.00
C VAL A 40 -0.15 2.46 3.60
N ASP A 41 -1.38 2.80 3.99
CA ASP A 41 -2.34 1.81 4.43
C ASP A 41 -3.44 1.61 3.39
N CYS A 42 -3.90 0.36 3.26
CA CYS A 42 -4.86 -0.05 2.25
C CYS A 42 -5.95 -0.91 2.89
N GLU A 43 -7.19 -0.45 2.75
CA GLU A 43 -8.39 -1.19 3.11
C GLU A 43 -9.01 -1.82 1.87
N THR A 44 -9.42 -3.09 2.00
CA THR A 44 -10.07 -3.82 0.92
C THR A 44 -11.56 -3.98 1.22
N TYR A 45 -12.40 -3.67 0.24
CA TYR A 45 -13.85 -3.82 0.31
C TYR A 45 -14.32 -4.77 -0.79
N HIS A 46 -15.14 -5.76 -0.42
CA HIS A 46 -15.82 -6.64 -1.34
C HIS A 46 -17.15 -6.03 -1.78
N THR A 47 -17.52 -6.16 -3.06
CA THR A 47 -18.91 -5.89 -3.47
C THR A 47 -19.86 -6.88 -2.77
N ALA A 48 -20.91 -6.37 -2.14
CA ALA A 48 -21.90 -7.18 -1.44
C ALA A 48 -22.62 -8.12 -2.40
N ALA A 49 -22.92 -9.36 -1.97
CA ALA A 49 -23.56 -10.36 -2.82
C ALA A 49 -24.92 -9.91 -3.40
N SER A 50 -25.66 -9.05 -2.68
CA SER A 50 -26.92 -8.44 -3.14
C SER A 50 -26.76 -7.52 -4.35
N THR A 51 -25.55 -7.04 -4.63
CA THR A 51 -25.22 -6.17 -5.77
C THR A 51 -24.73 -6.95 -6.98
N ILE A 52 -24.45 -8.24 -6.83
CA ILE A 52 -23.99 -9.12 -7.92
C ILE A 52 -25.24 -9.69 -8.60
N SER A 53 -25.61 -9.13 -9.75
CA SER A 53 -26.85 -9.47 -10.44
C SER A 53 -26.86 -10.85 -11.12
N ASN A 54 -25.69 -11.49 -11.28
CA ASN A 54 -25.55 -12.78 -11.96
C ASN A 54 -24.92 -13.83 -11.03
N GLN A 55 -25.63 -14.94 -10.79
CA GLN A 55 -25.10 -16.11 -10.10
C GLN A 55 -23.87 -16.63 -10.86
N GLY A 56 -22.68 -16.52 -10.24
CA GLY A 56 -21.42 -17.00 -10.80
C GLY A 56 -20.36 -15.94 -11.08
N GLN A 57 -20.66 -14.64 -10.93
CA GLN A 57 -19.62 -13.61 -11.00
C GLN A 57 -18.92 -13.43 -9.64
N THR A 58 -17.59 -13.51 -9.64
CA THR A 58 -16.76 -13.11 -8.50
C THR A 58 -16.94 -11.61 -8.27
N GLY A 59 -17.29 -11.21 -7.04
CA GLY A 59 -17.43 -9.80 -6.69
C GLY A 59 -16.11 -9.04 -6.88
N LYS A 60 -16.17 -7.87 -7.50
CA LYS A 60 -15.01 -6.99 -7.68
C LYS A 60 -14.56 -6.39 -6.35
N LEU A 61 -13.29 -6.05 -6.25
CA LEU A 61 -12.73 -5.39 -5.08
C LEU A 61 -12.64 -3.88 -5.26
N MET A 62 -12.81 -3.15 -4.15
CA MET A 62 -12.47 -1.74 -4.03
C MET A 62 -11.34 -1.62 -3.00
N TYR A 63 -10.26 -0.94 -3.38
CA TYR A 63 -9.12 -0.66 -2.51
C TYR A 63 -9.14 0.82 -2.15
N VAL A 64 -9.12 1.14 -0.86
CA VAL A 64 -9.02 2.52 -0.38
C VAL A 64 -7.68 2.67 0.32
N MET A 65 -6.84 3.57 -0.19
CA MET A 65 -5.47 3.77 0.26
C MET A 65 -5.29 5.15 0.87
N HIS A 66 -4.55 5.22 1.96
CA HIS A 66 -4.08 6.45 2.59
C HIS A 66 -2.57 6.46 2.60
N ASN A 67 -1.97 7.56 2.16
CA ASN A 67 -0.52 7.73 2.16
C ASN A 67 -0.19 8.89 3.11
N SER A 68 0.71 8.66 4.07
CA SER A 68 1.17 9.68 5.01
C SER A 68 1.79 10.91 4.34
N GLU A 69 2.29 10.76 3.10
CA GLU A 69 2.82 11.87 2.29
C GLU A 69 1.73 12.72 1.64
N TYR A 70 0.49 12.23 1.60
CA TYR A 70 -0.70 12.94 1.11
C TYR A 70 -1.81 12.89 2.17
N PRO A 71 -1.60 13.50 3.35
CA PRO A 71 -2.47 13.30 4.52
C PRO A 71 -3.91 13.82 4.35
N LEU A 72 -4.17 14.62 3.33
CA LEU A 72 -5.50 15.17 3.03
C LEU A 72 -6.21 14.43 1.88
N SER A 73 -5.61 13.34 1.37
CA SER A 73 -6.13 12.59 0.23
C SER A 73 -6.25 11.11 0.55
N CYS A 74 -7.29 10.49 0.00
CA CYS A 74 -7.39 9.04 -0.15
C CYS A 74 -7.38 8.68 -1.64
N PHE A 75 -6.90 7.48 -1.95
CA PHE A 75 -6.84 6.94 -3.30
C PHE A 75 -7.72 5.70 -3.34
N ALA A 76 -8.78 5.73 -4.14
CA ALA A 76 -9.70 4.61 -4.28
C ALA A 76 -9.55 3.96 -5.65
N LEU A 77 -9.30 2.64 -5.67
CA LEU A 77 -9.15 1.86 -6.89
C LEU A 77 -10.23 0.78 -6.92
N PHE A 78 -11.13 0.86 -7.88
CA PHE A 78 -12.06 -0.23 -8.18
C PHE A 78 -11.43 -1.18 -9.20
N GLU A 79 -11.57 -2.48 -8.99
CA GLU A 79 -10.96 -3.48 -9.86
C GLU A 79 -11.45 -3.36 -11.32
N ASN A 80 -10.50 -3.18 -12.24
CA ASN A 80 -10.75 -2.86 -13.66
C ASN A 80 -11.53 -1.56 -13.88
N GLY A 81 -11.54 -0.64 -12.91
CA GLY A 81 -12.17 0.66 -12.97
C GLY A 81 -11.15 1.81 -12.90
N PRO A 82 -11.63 3.06 -12.85
CA PRO A 82 -10.76 4.22 -12.68
C PRO A 82 -10.15 4.26 -11.27
N CYS A 83 -8.97 4.88 -11.18
CA CYS A 83 -8.41 5.34 -9.92
C CYS A 83 -9.03 6.70 -9.58
N LEU A 84 -9.57 6.84 -8.37
CA LEU A 84 -10.16 8.06 -7.85
C LEU A 84 -9.26 8.65 -6.78
N ILE A 85 -9.13 9.97 -6.78
CA ILE A 85 -8.47 10.73 -5.72
C ILE A 85 -9.56 11.57 -5.06
N ALA A 86 -9.74 11.39 -3.76
CA ALA A 86 -10.74 12.11 -2.97
C ALA A 86 -10.13 12.61 -1.66
N ASP A 87 -10.88 13.41 -0.91
CA ASP A 87 -10.50 13.80 0.44
C ASP A 87 -10.78 12.65 1.44
N THR A 88 -10.38 12.85 2.70
CA THR A 88 -10.60 11.87 3.77
C THR A 88 -12.07 11.67 4.15
N ASN A 89 -13.01 12.50 3.64
CA ASN A 89 -14.45 12.25 3.84
C ASN A 89 -14.96 11.07 3.01
N PHE A 90 -14.16 10.55 2.07
CA PHE A 90 -14.48 9.32 1.34
C PHE A 90 -14.68 8.12 2.28
N ASP A 91 -13.97 8.05 3.40
CA ASP A 91 -14.17 6.98 4.41
C ASP A 91 -15.59 7.02 4.98
N ILE A 92 -16.11 8.22 5.23
CA ILE A 92 -17.49 8.43 5.68
C ILE A 92 -18.48 7.96 4.61
N LEU A 93 -18.19 8.21 3.33
CA LEU A 93 -18.96 7.70 2.22
C LEU A 93 -18.95 6.16 2.20
N MET A 94 -17.80 5.52 2.39
CA MET A 94 -17.69 4.06 2.42
C MET A 94 -18.52 3.43 3.56
N VAL A 95 -18.57 4.07 4.74
CA VAL A 95 -19.45 3.64 5.85
C VAL A 95 -20.93 3.71 5.44
N LYS A 96 -21.35 4.78 4.74
CA LYS A 96 -22.72 4.92 4.23
C LYS A 96 -23.04 3.89 3.14
N LEU A 97 -22.03 3.48 2.36
CA LEU A 97 -22.14 2.49 1.29
C LEU A 97 -21.98 1.03 1.77
N LYS A 98 -22.00 0.74 3.08
CA LYS A 98 -21.81 -0.62 3.63
C LYS A 98 -22.75 -1.71 3.08
N GLY A 99 -23.91 -1.31 2.54
CA GLY A 99 -24.84 -2.22 1.87
C GLY A 99 -24.36 -2.70 0.49
N PHE A 100 -23.45 -1.96 -0.13
CA PHE A 100 -22.86 -2.23 -1.44
C PHE A 100 -21.41 -2.72 -1.33
N PHE A 101 -20.67 -2.22 -0.34
CA PHE A 101 -19.26 -2.54 -0.11
C PHE A 101 -19.05 -3.04 1.31
N GLN A 102 -18.60 -4.27 1.46
CA GLN A 102 -18.31 -4.89 2.75
C GLN A 102 -16.80 -4.89 3.00
N ASN A 103 -16.37 -4.24 4.08
CA ASN A 103 -14.97 -4.21 4.47
C ASN A 103 -14.47 -5.63 4.81
N ALA A 104 -13.36 -6.02 4.20
CA ALA A 104 -12.67 -7.28 4.45
C ALA A 104 -11.92 -7.19 5.78
N LYS A 105 -12.65 -7.34 6.90
CA LYS A 105 -12.06 -7.29 8.25
C LYS A 105 -10.86 -8.25 8.33
N ALA A 106 -9.77 -7.77 8.94
CA ALA A 106 -8.46 -8.44 9.07
C ALA A 106 -7.57 -8.51 7.81
N ASN A 107 -7.95 -7.86 6.70
CA ASN A 107 -7.12 -7.75 5.49
C ASN A 107 -6.57 -6.34 5.25
N LYS A 108 -6.39 -5.52 6.30
CA LYS A 108 -5.72 -4.23 6.17
C LYS A 108 -4.26 -4.49 5.81
N ILE A 109 -3.83 -3.98 4.66
CA ILE A 109 -2.46 -4.04 4.20
C ILE A 109 -1.79 -2.72 4.59
N GLU A 110 -0.56 -2.78 5.08
CA GLU A 110 0.26 -1.59 5.34
C GLU A 110 1.63 -1.78 4.67
N SER A 111 2.16 -0.73 4.05
CA SER A 111 3.58 -0.62 3.72
C SER A 111 4.17 0.55 4.47
N ARG A 112 5.16 0.27 5.32
CA ARG A 112 5.81 1.28 6.16
C ARG A 112 7.32 1.17 6.04
N GLY A 113 7.99 2.31 5.98
CA GLY A 113 9.44 2.30 5.97
C GLY A 113 10.10 3.66 5.88
N THR A 114 11.34 3.65 5.39
CA THR A 114 12.21 4.84 5.34
C THR A 114 12.29 5.37 3.92
N ARG A 115 12.25 6.70 3.81
CA ARG A 115 12.43 7.46 2.58
C ARG A 115 13.85 8.02 2.52
N TYR A 116 14.48 7.85 1.37
CA TYR A 116 15.83 8.32 1.05
C TYR A 116 15.80 9.22 -0.20
N GLN A 117 16.72 10.16 -0.28
CA GLN A 117 17.06 10.88 -1.50
C GLN A 117 18.42 10.37 -2.00
N TYR A 118 18.49 9.93 -3.25
CA TYR A 118 19.74 9.56 -3.91
C TYR A 118 19.82 10.28 -5.25
N CYS A 119 20.75 11.22 -5.39
CA CYS A 119 20.81 12.13 -6.54
C CYS A 119 19.44 12.82 -6.77
N ASP A 120 18.84 12.63 -7.93
CA ASP A 120 17.52 13.13 -8.33
C ASP A 120 16.37 12.14 -8.05
N PHE A 121 16.64 11.00 -7.42
CA PHE A 121 15.66 9.97 -7.10
C PHE A 121 15.24 9.97 -5.64
N LEU A 122 13.95 9.68 -5.43
CA LEU A 122 13.37 9.44 -4.13
C LEU A 122 13.20 7.92 -3.98
N VAL A 123 13.94 7.30 -3.08
CA VAL A 123 13.90 5.85 -2.86
C VAL A 123 13.19 5.55 -1.55
N LYS A 124 12.16 4.71 -1.58
CA LYS A 124 11.47 4.25 -0.37
C LYS A 124 11.67 2.75 -0.19
N VAL A 125 12.10 2.33 0.99
CA VAL A 125 12.22 0.92 1.36
C VAL A 125 11.21 0.62 2.45
N GLY A 126 10.21 -0.19 2.15
CA GLY A 126 9.07 -0.50 3.02
C GLY A 126 8.96 -1.99 3.37
N THR A 127 8.50 -2.27 4.58
CA THR A 127 7.99 -3.59 4.97
C THR A 127 6.50 -3.62 4.71
N VAL A 128 6.03 -4.64 4.00
CA VAL A 128 4.61 -4.87 3.74
C VAL A 128 4.05 -5.83 4.79
N THR A 129 2.97 -5.45 5.45
CA THR A 129 2.23 -6.27 6.42
C THR A 129 0.77 -6.41 6.01
N MET A 130 0.12 -7.48 6.47
CA MET A 130 -1.32 -7.69 6.37
C MET A 130 -1.82 -8.13 7.74
N GLY A 131 -2.53 -7.23 8.43
CA GLY A 131 -2.76 -7.37 9.87
C GLY A 131 -1.42 -7.53 10.63
N PRO A 132 -1.27 -8.51 11.52
CA PRO A 132 -0.03 -8.72 12.27
C PRO A 132 1.07 -9.44 11.45
N SER A 133 0.77 -9.91 10.24
CA SER A 133 1.68 -10.77 9.47
C SER A 133 2.52 -9.96 8.48
N VAL A 134 3.84 -10.10 8.55
CA VAL A 134 4.75 -9.58 7.52
C VAL A 134 4.59 -10.39 6.23
N ARG A 135 4.43 -9.68 5.10
CA ARG A 135 4.19 -10.25 3.77
C ARG A 135 5.34 -10.04 2.80
N GLY A 136 6.19 -9.04 3.00
CA GLY A 136 7.35 -8.84 2.14
C GLY A 136 8.00 -7.47 2.28
N ILE A 137 8.78 -7.11 1.26
CA ILE A 137 9.52 -5.85 1.16
C ILE A 137 9.12 -5.17 -0.15
N SER A 138 8.79 -3.88 -0.09
CA SER A 138 8.57 -3.04 -1.27
C SER A 138 9.67 -2.00 -1.41
N VAL A 139 10.15 -1.78 -2.62
CA VAL A 139 11.02 -0.65 -2.97
C VAL A 139 10.32 0.19 -4.04
N GLU A 140 10.22 1.50 -3.79
CA GLU A 140 9.69 2.49 -4.71
C GLU A 140 10.81 3.48 -5.08
N VAL A 141 10.91 3.83 -6.37
CA VAL A 141 11.86 4.80 -6.95
C VAL A 141 11.13 5.73 -7.90
#